data_AF-A0A1G8RT07-F1
#
_entry.id   AF-A0A1G8RT07-F1
#
_cell.length_a   1.000
_cell.length_b   1.000
_cell.length_c   1.000
_cell.angle_alpha   90.00
_cell.angle_beta   90.00
_cell.angle_gamma   90.00
#
_symmetry.space_group_name_H-M   'P 1'
#
loop_
_entity.id
_entity.type
_entity.pdbx_description
1 polymer ?
#
loop_
_entity_poly.entity_id
_entity_poly.type
_entity_poly.pdbx_seq_one_letter_code
_entity_poly.pdbx_strand_id
1 'polypeptide(L)' 'MTTATKAQLDLIYRNTHSDYKGVFSDGVRMIMVCRGATCLVPLEELTAEEVAKRLPKSKK' A
#
# COMPACT_ATOMS: atom_id res chain seq x y z
N MET A 1 5.66 -8.15 -9.89
CA MET A 1 6.67 -7.71 -8.91
C MET A 1 6.70 -6.20 -8.90
N THR A 2 6.47 -5.59 -7.74
CA THR A 2 6.41 -4.14 -7.59
C THR A 2 7.81 -3.56 -7.51
N THR A 3 8.06 -2.44 -8.19
CA THR A 3 9.37 -1.76 -8.20
C THR A 3 9.56 -0.77 -7.04
N ALA A 4 8.65 -0.77 -6.06
CA ALA A 4 8.66 0.15 -4.93
C ALA A 4 9.67 -0.28 -3.86
N THR A 5 10.38 0.68 -3.28
CA THR A 5 11.31 0.41 -2.19
C THR A 5 10.56 0.13 -0.90
N LYS A 6 11.19 -0.60 0.03
CA LYS A 6 10.63 -0.84 1.37
C LYS A 6 10.24 0.46 2.10
N ALA A 7 11.04 1.52 1.94
CA ALA A 7 10.77 2.82 2.53
C ALA A 7 9.48 3.47 1.96
N GLN A 8 9.22 3.32 0.66
CA GLN A 8 7.99 3.80 0.04
C GLN A 8 6.76 3.03 0.55
N LEU A 9 6.87 1.70 0.64
CA LEU A 9 5.80 0.85 1.17
C LEU A 9 5.53 1.16 2.65
N ASP A 10 6.57 1.35 3.46
CA ASP A 10 6.44 1.76 4.87
C ASP A 10 5.72 3.11 5.01
N LEU A 11 6.07 4.09 4.18
CA LEU A 11 5.42 5.40 4.19
C LEU A 11 3.93 5.30 3.83
N ILE A 12 3.61 4.53 2.78
CA ILE A 12 2.22 4.26 2.38
C ILE A 12 1.45 3.62 3.54
N TYR A 13 2.01 2.58 4.16
CA TYR A 13 1.35 1.87 5.25
C TYR A 13 1.14 2.77 6.47
N ARG A 14 2.13 3.59 6.83
CA ARG A 14 2.01 4.54 7.96
C ARG A 14 0.92 5.59 7.72
N ASN A 15 0.81 6.10 6.50
CA ASN A 15 -0.15 7.14 6.13
C ASN A 15 -1.56 6.62 5.81
N THR A 16 -1.72 5.30 5.62
CA THR A 16 -3.03 4.69 5.39
C THR A 16 -3.80 4.58 6.71
N HIS A 17 -5.10 4.86 6.71
CA HIS A 17 -5.95 4.72 7.90
C HIS A 17 -5.98 3.25 8.39
N SER A 18 -6.15 3.02 9.70
CA SER A 18 -6.21 1.68 10.29
C SER A 18 -7.27 0.79 9.65
N ASP A 19 -8.44 1.36 9.33
CA ASP A 19 -9.56 0.60 8.76
C ASP A 19 -9.29 0.10 7.33
N TYR A 20 -8.26 0.65 6.67
CA TYR A 20 -7.88 0.31 5.30
C TYR A 20 -6.57 -0.46 5.22
N LYS A 21 -6.04 -0.92 6.35
CA LYS A 21 -4.81 -1.70 6.41
C LYS A 21 -4.87 -2.75 7.51
N GLY A 22 -4.02 -3.76 7.43
CA GLY A 22 -3.97 -4.80 8.45
C GLY A 22 -2.71 -5.62 8.38
N VAL A 23 -2.57 -6.53 9.33
CA VAL A 23 -1.50 -7.52 9.37
C VAL A 23 -2.17 -8.89 9.49
N PHE A 24 -1.87 -9.81 8.58
CA PHE A 24 -2.33 -11.20 8.67
C PHE A 24 -1.53 -11.98 9.71
N SER A 25 -1.98 -13.18 10.06
CA SER A 25 -1.37 -14.03 11.10
C SER A 25 0.09 -14.42 10.84
N ASP A 26 0.54 -14.33 9.57
CA ASP A 26 1.90 -14.58 9.12
C ASP A 26 2.81 -13.33 9.17
N GLY A 27 2.27 -12.18 9.63
CA GLY A 27 3.00 -10.92 9.70
C GLY A 27 2.98 -10.10 8.40
N VAL A 28 2.29 -10.57 7.36
CA VAL A 28 2.20 -9.87 6.08
C VAL A 28 1.29 -8.65 6.23
N ARG A 29 1.83 -7.48 5.86
CA ARG A 29 1.06 -6.22 5.83
C ARG A 29 0.16 -6.20 4.61
N MET A 30 -1.11 -5.95 4.85
CA MET A 30 -2.15 -5.85 3.83
C MET A 30 -2.67 -4.41 3.75
N ILE A 31 -3.13 -4.03 2.57
CA ILE A 31 -3.75 -2.74 2.31
C ILE A 31 -4.99 -2.92 1.43
N MET A 32 -6.01 -2.13 1.71
CA MET A 32 -7.23 -2.13 0.93
C MET A 32 -7.04 -1.32 -0.36
N VAL A 33 -7.43 -1.90 -1.48
CA VAL A 33 -7.36 -1.29 -2.81
C VAL A 33 -8.70 -1.45 -3.53
N CYS A 34 -8.95 -0.63 -4.54
CA CYS A 34 -10.12 -0.76 -5.41
C CYS A 34 -9.65 -1.11 -6.84
N ARG A 35 -9.88 -2.37 -7.24
CA ARG A 35 -9.52 -2.91 -8.57
C ARG A 35 -10.79 -3.42 -9.27
N GLY A 36 -11.77 -2.54 -9.46
CA GLY A 36 -13.14 -2.90 -9.88
C GLY A 36 -14.04 -3.39 -8.73
N ALA A 37 -13.43 -3.92 -7.67
CA ALA A 37 -14.04 -4.16 -6.37
C ALA A 37 -13.03 -3.83 -5.26
N THR A 38 -13.53 -3.65 -4.04
CA THR A 38 -12.70 -3.45 -2.84
C THR A 38 -12.10 -4.79 -2.42
N CYS A 39 -10.78 -4.86 -2.37
CA CYS A 39 -10.07 -6.06 -1.93
C CYS A 39 -8.86 -5.69 -1.06
N LEU A 40 -8.46 -6.62 -0.18
CA LEU A 40 -7.19 -6.55 0.55
C LEU A 40 -6.12 -7.26 -0.27
N VAL A 41 -4.98 -6.59 -0.45
CA VAL A 41 -3.81 -7.17 -1.12
C VAL A 41 -2.58 -7.01 -0.23
N PRO A 42 -1.57 -7.88 -0.36
CA PRO A 42 -0.27 -7.65 0.26
C PRO A 42 0.29 -6.30 -0.17
N LEU A 43 0.90 -5.59 0.77
CA LEU A 43 1.50 -4.28 0.51
C LEU A 43 2.55 -4.35 -0.61
N GLU A 44 3.25 -5.48 -0.72
CA GLU A 44 4.25 -5.76 -1.75
C GLU A 44 3.66 -6.07 -3.13
N GLU A 45 2.33 -6.25 -3.24
CA GLU A 45 1.61 -6.47 -4.50
C GLU A 45 0.91 -5.22 -5.04
N LEU A 46 1.12 -4.06 -4.41
CA LEU A 46 0.67 -2.79 -4.98
C LEU A 46 1.30 -2.58 -6.36
N THR A 47 0.56 -2.10 -7.34
CA THR A 47 1.15 -1.76 -8.64
C THR A 47 1.98 -0.49 -8.56
N ALA A 48 2.86 -0.25 -9.54
CA ALA A 48 3.64 0.99 -9.60
C ALA A 48 2.74 2.25 -9.63
N GLU A 49 1.61 2.18 -10.32
CA GLU A 49 0.61 3.25 -10.37
C GLU A 49 -0.07 3.47 -9.02
N GLU A 50 -0.42 2.37 -8.33
CA GLU A 50 -1.02 2.40 -7.01
C GLU A 50 -0.07 2.99 -5.95
N VAL A 51 1.22 2.68 -6.06
CA VAL A 51 2.28 3.29 -5.24
C VAL A 51 2.39 4.78 -5.53
N ALA A 52 2.47 5.17 -6.80
CA ALA A 52 2.59 6.58 -7.19
C ALA A 52 1.39 7.43 -6.74
N LYS A 53 0.17 6.88 -6.73
CA LYS A 53 -1.05 7.56 -6.25
C LYS A 53 -1.05 7.78 -4.74
N ARG A 54 -0.40 6.90 -3.97
CA ARG A 54 -0.40 6.93 -2.49
C ARG A 54 0.81 7.66 -1.91
N LEU A 55 1.90 7.74 -2.65
CA LEU A 55 3.06 8.52 -2.23
C LEU A 55 2.70 10.02 -2.22
N PRO A 56 3.04 10.74 -1.14
CA PRO A 56 2.85 12.18 -1.11
C PRO A 56 3.66 12.81 -2.24
N LYS A 57 3.01 13.65 -3.06
CA LYS A 57 3.72 14.45 -4.06
C LYS A 57 4.63 15.41 -3.31
N SER A 58 5.90 15.48 -3.69
CA SER A 58 6.82 16.50 -3.19
C SER A 58 6.14 17.86 -3.38
N LYS A 59 5.94 18.59 -2.27
CA LYS A 59 5.52 19.99 -2.35
C LYS A 59 6.62 20.74 -3.10
N LYS A 60 6.26 21.32 -4.25
CA LYS A 60 7.11 22.32 -4.93
C LYS A 60 7.22 23.56 -4.08
#